data_AF-A0A7S0JVY0-F1
#
_entry.id   AF-A0A7S0JVY0-F1
#
_cell.length_a   1.000
_cell.length_b   1.000
_cell.length_c   1.000
_cell.angle_alpha   90.00
_cell.angle_beta   90.00
_cell.angle_gamma   90.00
#
_symmetry.space_group_name_H-M   'P 1'
#
loop_
_entity.id
_entity.type
_entity.pdbx_description
1 polymer ?
#
loop_
_entity_poly.entity_id
_entity_poly.type
_entity_poly.pdbx_seq_one_letter_code
_entity_poly.pdbx_strand_id
1 'polypeptide(L)'
;GRWWSVDAKAGGGGSGGSIDVQAASLRGAGLVAARGGNGFYSGGYKSGSGGGGRMAVRAPAGISAEVDLQVQGGTASTACAGSSGTVFTSTDATGERIEVRNAGATSSVTPWPADAPSTLALAVIGTHARVAINDTAVLMGARVRIHETAELSPLRAFNGTLPESEARLVRIRARQIDLYGKVVAPGPNSTVSIGADVVNMKRV
;
A
#
# COMPACT_ATOMS: atom_id res chain seq x y z
N GLY A 1 -42.50 20.22 5.08
CA GLY A 1 -41.76 19.01 4.70
C GLY A 1 -40.88 18.59 5.86
N ARG A 2 -40.95 17.33 6.27
CA ARG A 2 -40.13 16.81 7.37
C ARG A 2 -38.79 16.35 6.76
N TRP A 3 -37.72 17.08 7.04
CA TRP A 3 -36.37 16.70 6.62
C TRP A 3 -35.77 15.80 7.70
N TRP A 4 -35.28 14.63 7.30
CA TRP A 4 -34.36 13.85 8.11
C TRP A 4 -32.96 14.45 7.88
N SER A 5 -32.47 15.25 8.82
CA SER A 5 -31.05 15.61 8.87
C SER A 5 -30.31 14.52 9.64
N VAL A 6 -29.36 13.86 9.00
CA VAL A 6 -28.36 13.06 9.70
C VAL A 6 -27.21 14.01 10.03
N ASP A 7 -27.24 14.62 11.22
CA ASP A 7 -26.10 15.36 11.74
C ASP A 7 -25.01 14.37 12.17
N ALA A 8 -24.24 13.86 11.20
CA ALA A 8 -23.01 13.14 11.51
C ALA A 8 -21.92 14.15 11.88
N LYS A 9 -21.89 14.60 13.14
CA LYS A 9 -20.85 15.54 13.65
C LYS A 9 -19.41 14.99 13.52
N ALA A 10 -19.25 13.70 13.18
CA ALA A 10 -17.97 13.04 12.93
C ALA A 10 -18.12 11.79 12.02
N GLY A 11 -18.62 11.96 10.79
CA GLY A 11 -18.57 10.89 9.78
C GLY A 11 -17.11 10.59 9.39
N GLY A 12 -16.70 9.31 9.40
CA GLY A 12 -15.38 8.91 8.94
C GLY A 12 -15.13 9.23 7.46
N GLY A 13 -13.87 9.44 7.09
CA GLY A 13 -13.50 9.63 5.69
C GLY A 13 -13.81 8.40 4.83
N GLY A 14 -14.43 8.60 3.66
CA GLY A 14 -14.74 7.53 2.71
C GLY A 14 -13.49 6.84 2.16
N SER A 15 -13.56 5.55 1.84
CA SER A 15 -12.43 4.83 1.22
C SER A 15 -12.13 5.33 -0.20
N GLY A 16 -10.89 5.21 -0.65
CA GLY A 16 -10.45 5.70 -1.96
C GLY A 16 -11.00 4.94 -3.17
N GLY A 17 -11.72 3.84 -2.96
CA GLY A 17 -12.33 3.05 -4.03
C GLY A 17 -11.31 2.35 -4.94
N SER A 18 -11.74 2.02 -6.16
CA SER A 18 -10.93 1.30 -7.14
C SER A 18 -11.07 1.88 -8.54
N ILE A 19 -9.96 1.94 -9.29
CA ILE A 19 -9.92 2.36 -10.68
C ILE A 19 -9.23 1.26 -11.50
N ASP A 20 -9.86 0.82 -12.59
CA ASP A 20 -9.25 -0.05 -13.60
C ASP A 20 -9.24 0.70 -14.94
N VAL A 21 -8.05 0.90 -15.50
CA VAL A 21 -7.86 1.55 -16.80
C VAL A 21 -7.24 0.55 -17.76
N GLN A 22 -7.92 0.37 -18.89
CA GLN A 22 -7.46 -0.46 -20.00
C GLN A 22 -7.42 0.41 -21.26
N ALA A 23 -6.21 0.68 -21.75
CA ALA A 23 -6.01 1.52 -22.92
C ALA A 23 -4.76 1.06 -23.69
N ALA A 24 -4.62 1.45 -24.95
CA ALA A 24 -3.37 1.21 -25.68
C ALA A 24 -2.23 2.04 -25.09
N SER A 25 -2.48 3.32 -24.83
CA SER A 25 -1.57 4.23 -24.12
C SER A 25 -2.37 5.27 -23.34
N LEU A 26 -1.77 5.84 -22.30
CA LEU A 26 -2.37 6.87 -21.46
C LEU A 26 -1.51 8.13 -21.58
N ARG A 27 -1.98 9.12 -22.35
CA ARG A 27 -1.16 10.26 -22.80
C ARG A 27 -1.67 11.60 -22.28
N GLY A 28 -0.75 12.55 -22.15
CA GLY A 28 -1.03 13.92 -21.73
C GLY A 28 -0.68 14.15 -20.25
N ALA A 29 -1.22 15.22 -19.69
CA ALA A 29 -1.05 15.60 -18.28
C ALA A 29 -2.40 15.56 -17.58
N GLY A 30 -2.46 15.00 -16.38
CA GLY A 30 -3.71 14.91 -15.65
C GLY A 30 -3.61 14.06 -14.39
N LEU A 31 -4.69 14.09 -13.60
CA LEU A 31 -4.78 13.37 -12.35
C LEU A 31 -5.80 12.23 -12.45
N VAL A 32 -5.36 11.02 -12.10
CA VAL A 32 -6.24 9.88 -11.82
C VAL A 32 -6.13 9.58 -10.32
N ALA A 33 -7.25 9.66 -9.60
CA ALA A 33 -7.24 9.61 -8.12
C ALA A 33 -8.25 8.60 -7.55
N ALA A 34 -7.73 7.66 -6.76
CA ALA A 34 -8.48 6.76 -5.90
C ALA A 34 -8.03 7.00 -4.43
N ARG A 35 -8.23 8.22 -3.93
CA ARG A 35 -7.71 8.68 -2.63
C ARG A 35 -8.74 8.50 -1.52
N GLY A 36 -8.30 8.08 -0.34
CA GLY A 36 -9.14 8.08 0.85
C GLY A 36 -9.52 9.49 1.31
N GLY A 37 -10.74 9.66 1.82
CA GLY A 37 -11.24 10.90 2.38
C GLY A 37 -10.56 11.25 3.70
N ASN A 38 -10.31 12.54 3.94
CA ASN A 38 -9.73 13.00 5.20
C ASN A 38 -10.70 12.82 6.37
N GLY A 39 -10.14 12.56 7.54
CA GLY A 39 -10.87 12.61 8.80
C GLY A 39 -11.02 14.07 9.25
N PHE A 40 -12.20 14.42 9.73
CA PHE A 40 -12.49 15.74 10.27
C PHE A 40 -12.41 15.78 11.80
N TYR A 41 -12.02 16.94 12.33
CA TYR A 41 -12.02 17.26 13.77
C TYR A 41 -12.87 18.50 14.00
N SER A 42 -13.92 18.38 14.81
CA SER A 42 -14.74 19.53 15.22
C SER A 42 -15.34 19.31 16.61
N GLY A 43 -15.29 20.35 17.45
CA GLY A 43 -15.96 20.36 18.77
C GLY A 43 -15.56 19.22 19.71
N GLY A 44 -14.34 18.68 19.61
CA GLY A 44 -13.86 17.54 20.40
C GLY A 44 -14.15 16.16 19.80
N TYR A 45 -14.92 16.08 18.71
CA TYR A 45 -15.19 14.83 18.01
C TYR A 45 -14.10 14.55 16.98
N LYS A 46 -13.56 13.32 17.02
CA LYS A 46 -12.49 12.84 16.14
C LYS A 46 -13.06 11.79 15.20
N SER A 47 -12.83 11.95 13.90
CA SER A 47 -13.19 10.92 12.91
C SER A 47 -11.93 10.35 12.24
N GLY A 48 -11.94 9.03 12.03
CA GLY A 48 -10.91 8.37 11.24
C GLY A 48 -10.99 8.80 9.78
N SER A 49 -9.86 8.68 9.09
CA SER A 49 -9.80 8.93 7.64
C SER A 49 -9.95 7.63 6.85
N GLY A 50 -10.30 7.76 5.57
CA GLY A 50 -10.49 6.64 4.67
C GLY A 50 -9.17 6.05 4.19
N GLY A 51 -9.12 4.73 4.03
CA GLY A 51 -7.97 4.05 3.42
C GLY A 51 -7.78 4.43 1.95
N GLY A 52 -6.53 4.34 1.49
CA GLY A 52 -6.16 4.52 0.09
C GLY A 52 -6.83 3.51 -0.83
N GLY A 53 -6.96 3.88 -2.11
CA GLY A 53 -7.61 3.06 -3.11
C GLY A 53 -6.68 2.05 -3.79
N ARG A 54 -7.26 1.31 -4.73
CA ARG A 54 -6.53 0.40 -5.64
C ARG A 54 -6.67 0.89 -7.06
N MET A 55 -5.57 0.96 -7.79
CA MET A 55 -5.57 1.37 -9.18
C MET A 55 -4.84 0.34 -10.02
N ALA A 56 -5.44 -0.11 -11.11
CA ALA A 56 -4.79 -0.90 -12.14
C ALA A 56 -4.77 -0.12 -13.45
N VAL A 57 -3.60 0.03 -14.06
CA VAL A 57 -3.43 0.70 -15.35
C VAL A 57 -2.71 -0.24 -16.30
N ARG A 58 -3.43 -0.73 -17.30
CA ARG A 58 -2.88 -1.55 -18.39
C ARG A 58 -2.82 -0.69 -19.64
N ALA A 59 -1.59 -0.30 -19.99
CA ALA A 59 -1.29 0.61 -21.09
C ALA A 59 -0.02 0.14 -21.84
N PRO A 60 -0.11 -0.89 -22.71
CA PRO A 60 1.06 -1.53 -23.34
C PRO A 60 2.02 -0.54 -24.00
N ALA A 61 1.49 0.42 -24.76
CA ALA A 61 2.28 1.45 -25.45
C ALA A 61 2.72 2.62 -24.56
N GLY A 62 2.45 2.57 -23.25
CA GLY A 62 3.02 3.46 -22.23
C GLY A 62 2.04 4.41 -21.55
N ILE A 63 2.54 5.02 -20.47
CA ILE A 63 1.88 6.04 -19.65
C ILE A 63 2.77 7.30 -19.68
N SER A 64 2.20 8.46 -20.03
CA SER A 64 2.89 9.75 -19.99
C SER A 64 3.38 10.06 -18.57
N ALA A 65 4.59 10.63 -18.46
CA ALA A 65 5.19 10.95 -17.17
C ALA A 65 4.41 12.01 -16.38
N GLU A 66 3.65 12.85 -17.09
CA GLU A 66 2.82 13.92 -16.54
C GLU A 66 1.44 13.43 -16.05
N VAL A 67 1.14 12.14 -16.21
CA VAL A 67 -0.04 11.52 -15.61
C VAL A 67 0.28 11.17 -14.16
N ASP A 68 -0.41 11.84 -13.24
CA ASP A 68 -0.28 11.57 -11.81
C ASP A 68 -1.30 10.52 -11.37
N LEU A 69 -0.81 9.43 -10.78
CA LEU A 69 -1.61 8.31 -10.28
C LEU A 69 -1.57 8.30 -8.76
N GLN A 70 -2.71 8.62 -8.14
CA GLN A 70 -2.79 8.88 -6.71
C GLN A 70 -3.77 7.94 -6.02
N VAL A 71 -3.27 7.21 -5.03
CA VAL A 71 -4.02 6.19 -4.30
C VAL A 71 -3.88 6.32 -2.78
N GLN A 72 -3.25 7.38 -2.29
CA GLN A 72 -2.97 7.54 -0.85
C GLN A 72 -4.23 7.52 0.02
N GLY A 73 -4.06 7.09 1.27
CA GLY A 73 -5.09 7.23 2.29
C GLY A 73 -5.32 8.68 2.67
N GLY A 74 -6.48 8.92 3.28
CA GLY A 74 -6.81 10.21 3.86
C GLY A 74 -5.93 10.52 5.07
N THR A 75 -5.84 11.80 5.38
CA THR A 75 -5.13 12.33 6.54
C THR A 75 -6.08 12.58 7.70
N ALA A 76 -5.57 12.49 8.92
CA ALA A 76 -6.28 12.88 10.14
C ALA A 76 -5.28 13.49 11.12
N SER A 77 -5.64 14.61 11.76
CA SER A 77 -4.74 15.35 12.66
C SER A 77 -4.62 14.73 14.06
N THR A 78 -5.67 14.07 14.53
CA THR A 78 -5.78 13.55 15.91
C THR A 78 -6.37 12.15 16.00
N ALA A 79 -6.80 11.59 14.86
CA ALA A 79 -7.36 10.25 14.71
C ALA A 79 -6.48 9.40 13.78
N CYS A 80 -6.92 8.18 13.46
CA CYS A 80 -6.16 7.28 12.58
C CYS A 80 -6.16 7.78 11.12
N ALA A 81 -4.95 7.93 10.57
CA ALA A 81 -4.73 8.12 9.14
C ALA A 81 -5.13 6.86 8.35
N GLY A 82 -5.51 7.06 7.08
CA GLY A 82 -5.90 5.99 6.17
C GLY A 82 -4.71 5.09 5.87
N SER A 83 -4.97 3.82 5.56
CA SER A 83 -3.94 2.94 5.00
C SER A 83 -3.43 3.50 3.68
N SER A 84 -2.22 3.13 3.29
CA SER A 84 -1.73 3.36 1.92
C SER A 84 -2.67 2.78 0.87
N GLY A 85 -2.53 3.23 -0.37
CA GLY A 85 -3.15 2.59 -1.52
C GLY A 85 -2.16 1.85 -2.39
N THR A 86 -2.66 1.17 -3.41
CA THR A 86 -1.87 0.33 -4.31
C THR A 86 -2.09 0.72 -5.75
N VAL A 87 -1.00 0.90 -6.50
CA VAL A 87 -1.03 1.08 -7.96
C VAL A 87 -0.38 -0.14 -8.62
N PHE A 88 -1.10 -0.77 -9.53
CA PHE A 88 -0.58 -1.71 -10.50
C PHE A 88 -0.46 -1.01 -11.85
N THR A 89 0.70 -1.10 -12.50
CA THR A 89 0.90 -0.63 -13.87
C THR A 89 1.50 -1.74 -14.72
N SER A 90 1.03 -1.88 -15.96
CA SER A 90 1.62 -2.78 -16.95
C SER A 90 1.79 -2.08 -18.28
N THR A 91 3.04 -2.07 -18.76
CA THR A 91 3.46 -1.50 -20.06
C THR A 91 4.52 -2.42 -20.67
N ASP A 92 4.67 -2.43 -21.99
CA ASP A 92 5.67 -3.28 -22.64
C ASP A 92 7.11 -2.87 -22.28
N ALA A 93 7.32 -1.57 -22.02
CA ALA A 93 8.64 -1.02 -21.70
C ALA A 93 9.12 -1.34 -20.28
N THR A 94 8.22 -1.41 -19.29
CA THR A 94 8.59 -1.54 -17.87
C THR A 94 8.07 -2.80 -17.19
N GLY A 95 7.27 -3.61 -17.91
CA GLY A 95 6.60 -4.79 -17.40
C GLY A 95 5.52 -4.46 -16.35
N GLU A 96 5.15 -5.49 -15.59
CA GLU A 96 4.19 -5.38 -14.50
C GLU A 96 4.85 -4.81 -13.25
N ARG A 97 4.24 -3.81 -12.63
CA ARG A 97 4.75 -3.16 -11.42
C ARG A 97 3.64 -2.98 -10.42
N ILE A 98 3.94 -3.22 -9.14
CA ILE A 98 3.06 -2.88 -8.02
C ILE A 98 3.78 -1.90 -7.12
N GLU A 99 3.10 -0.82 -6.78
CA GLU A 99 3.59 0.19 -5.86
C GLU A 99 2.55 0.48 -4.78
N VAL A 100 2.93 0.29 -3.52
CA VAL A 100 2.14 0.78 -2.39
C VAL A 100 2.56 2.21 -2.08
N ARG A 101 1.64 3.15 -2.24
CA ARG A 101 1.92 4.59 -2.16
C ARG A 101 1.14 5.23 -1.02
N ASN A 102 1.79 6.13 -0.30
CA ASN A 102 1.15 6.97 0.70
C ASN A 102 1.74 8.37 0.72
N ALA A 103 0.92 9.38 1.04
CA ALA A 103 1.37 10.77 1.06
C ALA A 103 2.02 11.18 2.39
N GLY A 104 1.68 10.51 3.49
CA GLY A 104 2.21 10.81 4.82
C GLY A 104 2.23 9.59 5.72
N ALA A 105 2.86 9.70 6.89
CA ALA A 105 2.94 8.61 7.86
C ALA A 105 1.54 8.08 8.22
N THR A 106 1.38 6.76 8.24
CA THR A 106 0.15 6.11 8.66
C THR A 106 0.45 5.01 9.66
N SER A 107 -0.45 4.80 10.61
CA SER A 107 -0.46 3.61 11.48
C SER A 107 -1.27 2.47 10.89
N SER A 108 -2.12 2.76 9.90
CA SER A 108 -2.96 1.77 9.22
C SER A 108 -2.14 0.93 8.25
N VAL A 109 -2.51 -0.35 8.11
CA VAL A 109 -1.76 -1.31 7.31
C VAL A 109 -2.51 -1.62 6.02
N THR A 110 -1.79 -1.69 4.90
CA THR A 110 -2.31 -2.13 3.60
C THR A 110 -1.91 -3.57 3.37
N PRO A 111 -2.85 -4.52 3.25
CA PRO A 111 -2.51 -5.87 2.84
C PRO A 111 -1.85 -5.85 1.45
N TRP A 112 -0.74 -6.56 1.29
CA TRP A 112 -0.18 -6.86 -0.02
C TRP A 112 -1.24 -7.60 -0.85
N PRO A 113 -1.43 -7.27 -2.13
CA PRO A 113 -2.43 -7.95 -2.96
C PRO A 113 -2.17 -9.46 -3.00
N ALA A 114 -3.20 -10.25 -2.63
CA ALA A 114 -3.10 -11.71 -2.61
C ALA A 114 -2.94 -12.31 -4.02
N ASP A 115 -3.39 -11.55 -5.02
CA ASP A 115 -3.35 -11.82 -6.45
C ASP A 115 -2.17 -11.12 -7.16
N ALA A 116 -1.20 -10.60 -6.41
CA ALA A 116 0.01 -10.01 -6.99
C ALA A 116 0.74 -11.06 -7.88
N PRO A 117 1.05 -10.74 -9.15
CA PRO A 117 1.79 -11.65 -10.02
C PRO A 117 3.16 -12.00 -9.44
N SER A 118 3.60 -13.24 -9.60
CA SER A 118 4.97 -13.64 -9.24
C SER A 118 6.03 -13.09 -10.22
N THR A 119 5.58 -12.61 -11.38
CA THR A 119 6.39 -12.13 -12.51
C THR A 119 6.64 -10.63 -12.51
N LEU A 120 6.30 -9.92 -11.42
CA LEU A 120 6.46 -8.47 -11.33
C LEU A 120 7.87 -8.03 -11.72
N ALA A 121 7.99 -7.08 -12.64
CA ALA A 121 9.25 -6.42 -12.93
C ALA A 121 9.72 -5.57 -11.74
N LEU A 122 8.77 -4.96 -11.01
CA LEU A 122 9.06 -4.19 -9.80
C LEU A 122 7.93 -4.29 -8.76
N ALA A 123 8.29 -4.58 -7.52
CA ALA A 123 7.42 -4.40 -6.36
C ALA A 123 7.99 -3.32 -5.42
N VAL A 124 7.21 -2.28 -5.13
CA VAL A 124 7.62 -1.16 -4.26
C VAL A 124 6.71 -1.04 -3.04
N ILE A 125 7.33 -0.98 -1.87
CA ILE A 125 6.72 -0.45 -0.66
C ILE A 125 7.24 0.97 -0.49
N GLY A 126 6.40 1.95 -0.84
CA GLY A 126 6.74 3.37 -0.90
C GLY A 126 6.95 4.00 0.47
N THR A 127 7.45 5.23 0.48
CA THR A 127 7.64 6.00 1.71
C THR A 127 6.34 6.09 2.50
N HIS A 128 6.46 6.05 3.83
CA HIS A 128 5.35 6.12 4.78
C HIS A 128 4.32 5.00 4.67
N ALA A 129 4.55 3.99 3.82
CA ALA A 129 3.63 2.88 3.67
C ALA A 129 3.91 1.80 4.73
N ARG A 130 2.82 1.28 5.30
CA ARG A 130 2.86 0.07 6.12
C ARG A 130 2.13 -1.03 5.39
N VAL A 131 2.82 -2.11 5.09
CA VAL A 131 2.30 -3.24 4.32
C VAL A 131 2.28 -4.50 5.18
N ALA A 132 1.17 -5.21 5.11
CA ALA A 132 1.04 -6.54 5.67
C ALA A 132 1.17 -7.60 4.58
N ILE A 133 1.96 -8.64 4.80
CA ILE A 133 1.98 -9.82 3.95
C ILE A 133 1.38 -11.02 4.68
N ASN A 134 0.58 -11.82 3.99
CA ASN A 134 0.09 -13.09 4.54
C ASN A 134 1.27 -14.04 4.81
N ASP A 135 1.22 -14.81 5.89
CA ASP A 135 2.29 -15.76 6.25
C ASP A 135 2.54 -16.83 5.17
N THR A 136 1.56 -17.08 4.29
CA THR A 136 1.68 -17.97 3.12
C THR A 136 2.16 -17.25 1.86
N ALA A 137 2.11 -15.92 1.83
CA ALA A 137 2.48 -15.14 0.66
C ALA A 137 3.98 -14.81 0.65
N VAL A 138 4.53 -14.69 -0.56
CA VAL A 138 5.89 -14.24 -0.79
C VAL A 138 5.82 -12.95 -1.58
N LEU A 139 6.52 -11.92 -1.12
CA LEU A 139 6.71 -10.69 -1.89
C LEU A 139 7.69 -11.00 -3.02
N MET A 140 7.17 -11.09 -4.25
CA MET A 140 7.94 -11.51 -5.43
C MET A 140 8.15 -10.38 -6.44
N GLY A 141 9.24 -10.47 -7.19
CA GLY A 141 9.47 -9.68 -8.40
C GLY A 141 10.91 -9.80 -8.90
N ALA A 142 11.21 -9.32 -10.11
CA ALA A 142 12.59 -9.17 -10.57
C ALA A 142 13.37 -8.21 -9.66
N ARG A 143 12.71 -7.12 -9.22
CA ARG A 143 13.23 -6.20 -8.22
C ARG A 143 12.17 -5.92 -7.15
N VAL A 144 12.60 -5.91 -5.88
CA VAL A 144 11.78 -5.48 -4.74
C VAL A 144 12.45 -4.28 -4.07
N ARG A 145 11.70 -3.22 -3.80
CA ARG A 145 12.18 -2.01 -3.12
C ARG A 145 11.34 -1.70 -1.91
N ILE A 146 11.99 -1.56 -0.74
CA ILE A 146 11.36 -1.13 0.51
C ILE A 146 12.02 0.19 0.92
N HIS A 147 11.26 1.29 0.83
CA HIS A 147 11.76 2.64 1.13
C HIS A 147 12.05 2.85 2.62
N GLU A 148 12.90 3.82 2.94
CA GLU A 148 13.44 4.06 4.28
C GLU A 148 12.40 4.24 5.40
N THR A 149 11.27 4.88 5.12
CA THR A 149 10.17 5.08 6.09
C THR A 149 9.08 4.03 5.98
N ALA A 150 9.27 3.02 5.13
CA ALA A 150 8.31 1.94 4.94
C ALA A 150 8.47 0.85 6.01
N GLU A 151 7.36 0.16 6.29
CA GLU A 151 7.35 -1.04 7.11
C GLU A 151 6.66 -2.19 6.39
N LEU A 152 7.31 -3.35 6.33
CA LEU A 152 6.71 -4.62 5.96
C LEU A 152 6.63 -5.52 7.19
N SER A 153 5.42 -6.02 7.46
CA SER A 153 5.16 -6.94 8.56
C SER A 153 4.18 -8.04 8.15
N PRO A 154 4.04 -9.10 8.95
CA PRO A 154 2.97 -10.08 8.78
C PRO A 154 1.58 -9.44 8.87
N LEU A 155 0.62 -10.01 8.15
CA LEU A 155 -0.79 -9.65 8.25
C LEU A 155 -1.32 -10.08 9.62
N ARG A 156 -1.72 -9.10 10.43
CA ARG A 156 -2.43 -9.37 11.69
C ARG A 156 -3.86 -9.74 11.35
N ALA A 157 -4.36 -10.86 11.87
CA ALA A 157 -5.78 -11.16 11.77
C ALA A 157 -6.60 -9.99 12.36
N PHE A 158 -7.72 -9.67 11.71
CA PHE A 158 -8.54 -8.48 11.94
C PHE A 158 -9.18 -8.42 13.35
N ASN A 159 -8.95 -9.42 14.19
CA ASN A 159 -9.58 -9.55 15.51
C ASN A 159 -8.56 -9.78 16.64
N GLY A 160 -7.56 -8.89 16.77
CA GLY A 160 -6.86 -8.61 18.03
C GLY A 160 -6.02 -9.72 18.69
N THR A 161 -6.11 -10.99 18.29
CA THR A 161 -5.35 -12.07 18.91
C THR A 161 -5.18 -13.21 17.89
N LEU A 162 -4.11 -13.16 17.09
CA LEU A 162 -3.46 -14.41 16.71
C LEU A 162 -2.72 -14.88 17.97
N PRO A 163 -2.89 -16.13 18.43
CA PRO A 163 -2.26 -16.58 19.66
C PRO A 163 -0.76 -16.31 19.57
N GLU A 164 -0.17 -15.80 20.67
CA GLU A 164 1.25 -15.44 20.75
C GLU A 164 2.21 -16.60 20.42
N SER A 165 1.68 -17.80 20.21
CA SER A 165 2.40 -19.03 19.89
C SER A 165 2.63 -19.32 18.40
N GLU A 166 2.03 -18.57 17.46
CA GLU A 166 2.23 -18.83 16.03
C GLU A 166 3.44 -18.10 15.44
N ALA A 167 4.33 -18.86 14.80
CA ALA A 167 5.48 -18.34 14.07
C ALA A 167 5.02 -17.45 12.92
N ARG A 168 5.46 -16.19 12.90
CA ARG A 168 5.14 -15.27 11.81
C ARG A 168 6.20 -15.28 10.73
N LEU A 169 5.78 -15.22 9.48
CA LEU A 169 6.69 -15.43 8.35
C LEU A 169 6.60 -14.27 7.37
N VAL A 170 7.72 -13.58 7.17
CA VAL A 170 7.86 -12.60 6.09
C VAL A 170 8.83 -13.17 5.08
N ARG A 171 8.35 -13.40 3.85
CA ARG A 171 9.16 -13.94 2.76
C ARG A 171 9.29 -12.93 1.63
N ILE A 172 10.52 -12.62 1.25
CA ILE A 172 10.84 -11.75 0.12
C ILE A 172 11.72 -12.54 -0.85
N ARG A 173 11.35 -12.58 -2.12
CA ARG A 173 12.11 -13.23 -3.20
C ARG A 173 12.21 -12.31 -4.41
N ALA A 174 13.42 -11.96 -4.79
CA ALA A 174 13.66 -11.20 -6.01
C ALA A 174 15.05 -11.44 -6.57
N ARG A 175 15.33 -11.04 -7.82
CA ARG A 175 16.71 -11.03 -8.30
C ARG A 175 17.51 -9.94 -7.59
N GLN A 176 16.91 -8.77 -7.44
CA GLN A 176 17.47 -7.64 -6.70
C GLN A 176 16.52 -7.17 -5.59
N ILE A 177 17.07 -6.92 -4.40
CA ILE A 177 16.33 -6.32 -3.28
C ILE A 177 17.03 -5.05 -2.82
N ASP A 178 16.30 -3.94 -2.81
CA ASP A 178 16.75 -2.68 -2.19
C ASP A 178 16.00 -2.47 -0.87
N LEU A 179 16.67 -2.79 0.23
CA LEU A 179 16.11 -2.81 1.58
C LEU A 179 16.61 -1.61 2.39
N TYR A 180 15.82 -0.53 2.41
CA TYR A 180 16.12 0.65 3.20
C TYR A 180 15.15 0.83 4.38
N GLY A 181 13.94 0.30 4.27
CA GLY A 181 12.92 0.35 5.32
C GLY A 181 12.99 -0.81 6.30
N LYS A 182 11.99 -0.84 7.19
CA LYS A 182 11.87 -1.86 8.24
C LYS A 182 11.15 -3.10 7.72
N VAL A 183 11.74 -4.27 7.92
CA VAL A 183 11.07 -5.57 7.76
C VAL A 183 11.09 -6.28 9.10
N VAL A 184 9.93 -6.67 9.60
CA VAL A 184 9.82 -7.23 10.95
C VAL A 184 8.81 -8.38 10.98
N ALA A 185 9.18 -9.47 11.64
CA ALA A 185 8.28 -10.58 11.97
C ALA A 185 8.29 -10.76 13.50
N PRO A 186 7.35 -10.15 14.25
CA PRO A 186 7.35 -10.19 15.70
C PRO A 186 6.65 -11.44 16.24
N GLY A 187 7.25 -12.14 17.21
CA GLY A 187 6.67 -13.31 17.89
C GLY A 187 7.69 -14.45 18.05
N PRO A 188 7.46 -15.42 18.94
CA PRO A 188 8.34 -16.59 19.06
C PRO A 188 8.38 -17.36 17.74
N ASN A 189 9.54 -17.90 17.39
CA ASN A 189 9.79 -18.66 16.14
C ASN A 189 9.47 -17.90 14.84
N SER A 190 9.28 -16.57 14.89
CA SER A 190 9.02 -15.76 13.71
C SER A 190 10.29 -15.57 12.88
N THR A 191 10.16 -15.64 11.56
CA THR A 191 11.31 -15.58 10.64
C THR A 191 11.06 -14.58 9.52
N VAL A 192 12.09 -13.78 9.23
CA VAL A 192 12.19 -13.01 7.98
C VAL A 192 13.13 -13.76 7.05
N SER A 193 12.61 -14.23 5.91
CA SER A 193 13.39 -14.91 4.87
C SER A 193 13.56 -14.00 3.66
N ILE A 194 14.81 -13.71 3.33
CA ILE A 194 15.18 -12.88 2.17
C ILE A 194 16.00 -13.76 1.23
N GLY A 195 15.55 -13.91 -0.01
CA GLY A 195 16.31 -14.60 -1.04
C GLY A 195 16.45 -13.74 -2.28
N ALA A 196 17.69 -13.34 -2.59
CA ALA A 196 18.01 -12.61 -3.80
C ALA A 196 19.44 -12.84 -4.26
N ASP A 197 19.68 -12.55 -5.54
CA ASP A 197 21.01 -12.59 -6.14
C ASP A 197 21.83 -11.38 -5.66
N VAL A 198 21.16 -10.22 -5.52
CA VAL A 198 21.76 -8.97 -5.06
C VAL A 198 20.88 -8.32 -4.00
N VAL A 199 21.48 -7.90 -2.89
CA VAL A 199 20.80 -7.14 -1.84
C VAL A 199 21.55 -5.84 -1.54
N ASN A 200 20.88 -4.71 -1.73
CA ASN A 200 21.35 -3.40 -1.32
C ASN A 200 20.68 -3.02 -0.01
N MET A 201 21.47 -2.65 0.99
CA MET A 201 20.97 -2.18 2.28
C MET A 201 21.61 -0.84 2.65
N LYS A 202 20.95 -0.07 3.51
CA LYS A 202 21.57 1.12 4.12
C LYS A 202 22.80 0.65 4.91
N ARG A 203 23.98 1.24 4.65
CA ARG A 203 25.14 1.08 5.54
C ARG A 203 24.76 1.66 6.90
N VAL A 204 24.78 0.82 7.93
CA VAL A 204 24.62 1.21 9.33
C VAL A 204 25.92 1.85 9.80
#